data_AF-A0A2A5Y491-F1
#
_entry.id   AF-A0A2A5Y491-F1
#
_cell.length_a   1.000
_cell.length_b   1.000
_cell.length_c   1.000
_cell.angle_alpha   90.00
_cell.angle_beta   90.00
_cell.angle_gamma   90.00
#
_symmetry.space_group_name_H-M   'P 1'
#
loop_
_entity.id
_entity.type
_entity.pdbx_description
1 polymer ?
#
loop_
_entity_poly.entity_id
_entity_poly.type
_entity_poly.pdbx_seq_one_letter_code
_entity_poly.pdbx_strand_id
1 'polypeptide(L)'
;MSCSSNSEEQNSTLSSTVDIALQIDKLVAEDKYTEALELLEGQPDSPEILTLKEMTHLNYGLFLEYRDANVTNMRDKMNNALREYVKVLRINPDNEKALSEIEQILGIYATFGNRAPAEDVVADLEEFGFTL
;
A
#
# COMPACT_ATOMS: atom_id res chain seq x y z
N MET A 1 -1.81 -17.05 44.90
CA MET A 1 -2.72 -16.61 43.82
C MET A 1 -1.85 -16.22 42.65
N SER A 2 -2.12 -16.85 41.51
CA SER A 2 -1.25 -16.97 40.34
C SER A 2 -1.26 -15.73 39.45
N CYS A 3 -0.09 -15.32 38.96
CA CYS A 3 0.08 -14.46 37.79
C CYS A 3 1.27 -15.01 36.96
N SER A 4 1.04 -15.94 36.04
CA SER A 4 2.07 -16.40 35.08
C SER A 4 1.46 -16.83 33.74
N SER A 5 0.46 -16.11 33.25
CA SER A 5 -0.19 -16.42 31.96
C SER A 5 0.25 -15.49 30.81
N ASN A 6 1.09 -14.49 31.07
CA ASN A 6 1.34 -13.41 30.10
C ASN A 6 2.52 -13.66 29.14
N SER A 7 3.33 -14.71 29.37
CA SER A 7 4.56 -14.97 28.60
C SER A 7 4.36 -15.89 27.39
N GLU A 8 3.37 -16.79 27.43
CA GLU A 8 3.16 -17.79 26.37
C GLU A 8 2.36 -17.20 25.19
N GLU A 9 1.35 -16.37 25.47
CA GLU A 9 0.55 -15.70 24.44
C GLU A 9 1.38 -14.68 23.65
N GLN A 10 2.20 -13.87 24.31
CA GLN A 10 3.06 -12.88 23.64
C GLN A 10 4.11 -13.54 22.73
N ASN A 11 4.67 -14.67 23.14
CA ASN A 11 5.69 -15.37 22.36
C ASN A 11 5.09 -16.08 21.13
N SER A 12 3.86 -16.61 21.25
CA SER A 12 3.13 -17.21 20.14
C SER A 12 2.70 -16.18 19.09
N THR A 13 2.21 -15.01 19.51
CA THR A 13 1.82 -13.93 18.59
C THR A 13 3.02 -13.37 17.85
N LEU A 14 4.14 -13.09 18.54
CA LEU A 14 5.38 -12.62 17.91
C LEU A 14 5.92 -13.62 16.89
N SER A 15 5.94 -14.91 17.21
CA SER A 15 6.34 -15.96 16.26
C SER A 15 5.45 -15.97 15.02
N SER A 16 4.13 -15.84 15.19
CA SER A 16 3.20 -15.82 14.06
C SER A 16 3.36 -14.61 13.16
N THR A 17 3.68 -13.42 13.72
CA THR A 17 3.91 -12.21 12.93
C THR A 17 5.19 -12.29 12.12
N VAL A 18 6.25 -12.93 12.65
CA VAL A 18 7.49 -13.17 11.91
C VAL A 18 7.23 -14.11 10.72
N ASP A 19 6.44 -15.17 10.93
CA ASP A 19 6.09 -16.10 9.86
C ASP A 19 5.25 -15.44 8.76
N ILE A 20 4.37 -14.49 9.12
CA ILE A 20 3.60 -13.69 8.15
C ILE A 20 4.52 -12.77 7.36
N ALA A 21 5.42 -12.02 8.04
CA ALA A 21 6.34 -11.11 7.37
C ALA A 21 7.19 -11.83 6.30
N LEU A 22 7.72 -13.02 6.61
CA LEU A 22 8.48 -13.83 5.65
C LEU A 22 7.65 -14.28 4.44
N GLN A 23 6.37 -14.57 4.63
CA GLN A 23 5.47 -14.91 3.51
C GLN A 23 5.21 -13.69 2.63
N ILE A 24 5.01 -12.52 3.24
CA ILE A 24 4.83 -11.27 2.51
C ILE A 24 6.08 -10.91 1.70
N ASP A 25 7.27 -11.01 2.28
CA ASP A 25 8.53 -10.77 1.58
C ASP A 25 8.67 -11.66 0.34
N LYS A 26 8.31 -12.95 0.47
CA LYS A 26 8.34 -13.89 -0.65
C LYS A 26 7.34 -13.50 -1.75
N LEU A 27 6.10 -13.18 -1.38
CA LEU A 27 5.06 -12.80 -2.35
C LEU A 27 5.42 -11.50 -3.07
N VAL A 28 5.93 -10.49 -2.34
CA VAL A 28 6.42 -9.22 -2.90
C VAL A 28 7.59 -9.45 -3.86
N ALA A 29 8.55 -10.32 -3.51
CA ALA A 29 9.67 -10.67 -4.39
C ALA A 29 9.24 -11.38 -5.68
N GLU A 30 8.07 -12.04 -5.66
CA GLU A 30 7.44 -12.68 -6.82
C GLU A 30 6.43 -11.74 -7.55
N ASP A 31 6.38 -10.46 -7.18
CA ASP A 31 5.40 -9.46 -7.64
C ASP A 31 3.92 -9.85 -7.42
N LYS A 32 3.65 -10.74 -6.47
CA LYS A 32 2.31 -11.22 -6.09
C LYS A 32 1.65 -10.34 -5.03
N TYR A 33 1.50 -9.06 -5.35
CA TYR A 33 0.99 -8.07 -4.39
C TYR A 33 -0.46 -8.33 -3.96
N THR A 34 -1.31 -8.79 -4.86
CA THR A 34 -2.71 -9.09 -4.53
C THR A 34 -2.82 -10.23 -3.53
N GLU A 35 -2.06 -11.32 -3.73
CA GLU A 35 -2.01 -12.45 -2.78
C GLU A 35 -1.43 -12.01 -1.42
N ALA A 36 -0.40 -11.14 -1.43
CA ALA A 36 0.19 -10.58 -0.22
C ALA A 36 -0.84 -9.74 0.57
N LEU A 37 -1.60 -8.90 -0.11
CA LEU A 37 -2.63 -8.06 0.51
C LEU A 37 -3.80 -8.89 1.02
N GLU A 38 -4.28 -9.89 0.27
CA GLU A 38 -5.33 -10.81 0.74
C GLU A 38 -4.91 -11.54 2.03
N LEU A 39 -3.63 -11.96 2.13
CA LEU A 39 -3.10 -12.58 3.34
C LEU A 39 -3.15 -11.60 4.53
N LEU A 40 -2.74 -10.34 4.31
CA LEU A 40 -2.70 -9.30 5.35
C LEU A 40 -4.10 -8.83 5.76
N GLU A 41 -5.05 -8.77 4.85
CA GLU A 41 -6.46 -8.44 5.14
C GLU A 41 -7.12 -9.49 6.04
N GLY A 42 -6.70 -10.75 5.95
CA GLY A 42 -7.13 -11.81 6.84
C GLY A 42 -6.58 -11.72 8.26
N GLN A 43 -5.62 -10.82 8.53
CA GLN A 43 -5.03 -10.63 9.84
C GLN A 43 -5.72 -9.49 10.60
N PRO A 44 -5.88 -9.61 11.93
CA PRO A 44 -6.32 -8.49 12.75
C PRO A 44 -5.29 -7.36 12.66
N ASP A 45 -5.77 -6.12 12.68
CA ASP A 45 -4.88 -4.97 12.68
C ASP A 45 -4.05 -4.92 13.98
N SER A 46 -2.73 -4.95 13.79
CA SER A 46 -1.71 -4.66 14.79
C SER A 46 -0.72 -3.66 14.18
N PRO A 47 0.12 -2.97 14.97
CA PRO A 47 1.14 -2.08 14.41
C PRO A 47 2.03 -2.76 13.36
N GLU A 48 2.38 -4.03 13.57
CA GLU A 48 3.19 -4.83 12.66
C GLU A 48 2.43 -5.15 11.36
N ILE A 49 1.17 -5.60 11.47
CA ILE A 49 0.33 -5.89 10.31
C ILE A 49 0.05 -4.63 9.49
N LEU A 50 -0.21 -3.49 10.16
CA LEU A 50 -0.40 -2.20 9.50
C LEU A 50 0.87 -1.75 8.78
N THR A 51 2.05 -1.94 9.39
CA THR A 51 3.34 -1.67 8.73
C THR A 51 3.52 -2.53 7.48
N LEU A 52 3.20 -3.83 7.56
CA LEU A 52 3.25 -4.72 6.41
C LEU A 52 2.28 -4.28 5.31
N LYS A 53 1.02 -3.95 5.65
CA LYS A 53 0.01 -3.44 4.69
C LYS A 53 0.50 -2.16 4.01
N GLU A 54 1.02 -1.21 4.79
CA GLU A 54 1.59 0.04 4.29
C GLU A 54 2.70 -0.23 3.26
N MET A 55 3.69 -1.05 3.63
CA MET A 55 4.82 -1.38 2.76
C MET A 55 4.38 -2.17 1.51
N THR A 56 3.43 -3.10 1.64
CA THR A 56 2.93 -3.89 0.51
C THR A 56 2.16 -3.01 -0.47
N HIS A 57 1.28 -2.12 -0.01
CA HIS A 57 0.60 -1.15 -0.88
C HIS A 57 1.60 -0.22 -1.59
N LEU A 58 2.61 0.29 -0.86
CA LEU A 58 3.63 1.16 -1.45
C LEU A 58 4.39 0.45 -2.57
N ASN A 59 4.85 -0.79 -2.31
CA ASN A 59 5.54 -1.59 -3.32
C ASN A 59 4.64 -1.96 -4.50
N TYR A 60 3.34 -2.19 -4.25
CA TYR A 60 2.38 -2.49 -5.30
C TYR A 60 2.15 -1.29 -6.22
N GLY A 61 1.97 -0.09 -5.66
CA GLY A 61 1.89 1.15 -6.43
C GLY A 61 3.11 1.35 -7.33
N LEU A 62 4.31 1.17 -6.77
CA LEU A 62 5.57 1.26 -7.54
C LEU A 62 5.65 0.19 -8.65
N PHE A 63 5.19 -1.03 -8.38
CA PHE A 63 5.13 -2.06 -9.42
C PHE A 63 4.18 -1.65 -10.55
N LEU A 64 2.97 -1.20 -10.21
CA LEU A 64 1.94 -0.80 -11.19
C LEU A 64 2.40 0.37 -12.07
N GLU A 65 3.08 1.35 -11.49
CA GLU A 65 3.60 2.49 -12.22
C GLU A 65 4.76 2.09 -13.15
N TYR A 66 5.77 1.40 -12.62
CA TYR A 66 7.05 1.27 -13.31
C TYR A 66 7.30 -0.08 -13.95
N ARG A 67 6.74 -1.18 -13.41
CA ARG A 67 7.14 -2.55 -13.77
C ARG A 67 6.05 -3.40 -14.41
N ASP A 68 4.77 -3.11 -14.16
CA ASP A 68 3.68 -3.89 -14.74
C ASP A 68 3.66 -3.73 -16.28
N ALA A 69 4.04 -4.81 -16.97
CA ALA A 69 4.09 -4.86 -18.42
C ALA A 69 2.72 -5.19 -19.04
N ASN A 70 1.74 -5.62 -18.25
CA ASN A 70 0.42 -6.04 -18.75
C ASN A 70 -0.48 -4.85 -19.05
N VAL A 71 -0.30 -3.73 -18.33
CA VAL A 71 -1.01 -2.48 -18.59
C VAL A 71 -0.14 -1.62 -19.51
N THR A 72 -0.61 -1.29 -20.71
CA THR A 72 0.16 -0.47 -21.66
C THR A 72 -0.33 0.98 -21.71
N ASN A 73 -1.52 1.25 -21.20
CA ASN A 73 -2.09 2.59 -21.12
C ASN A 73 -1.55 3.33 -19.89
N MET A 74 -0.83 4.43 -20.11
CA MET A 74 -0.27 5.25 -19.02
C MET A 74 -1.33 5.80 -18.06
N ARG A 75 -2.53 6.15 -18.55
CA ARG A 75 -3.62 6.62 -17.66
C ARG A 75 -4.04 5.51 -16.69
N ASP A 76 -4.16 4.29 -17.18
CA ASP A 76 -4.58 3.16 -16.34
C ASP A 76 -3.49 2.79 -15.34
N LYS A 77 -2.21 2.77 -15.77
CA LYS A 77 -1.06 2.60 -14.86
C LYS A 77 -1.07 3.61 -13.71
N MET A 78 -1.14 4.90 -14.04
CA MET A 78 -1.10 5.98 -13.07
C MET A 78 -2.30 5.92 -12.11
N ASN A 79 -3.52 5.66 -12.60
CA ASN A 79 -4.67 5.53 -11.72
C ASN A 79 -4.57 4.31 -10.79
N ASN A 80 -4.06 3.19 -11.28
CA ASN A 80 -3.86 2.01 -10.44
C ASN A 80 -2.81 2.28 -9.35
N ALA A 81 -1.69 2.92 -9.69
CA ALA A 81 -0.67 3.30 -8.71
C ALA A 81 -1.20 4.30 -7.67
N LEU A 82 -1.92 5.34 -8.10
CA LEU A 82 -2.53 6.34 -7.20
C LEU A 82 -3.47 5.70 -6.17
N ARG A 83 -4.30 4.72 -6.57
CA ARG A 83 -5.17 4.00 -5.62
C ARG A 83 -4.38 3.29 -4.53
N GLU A 84 -3.24 2.71 -4.86
CA GLU A 84 -2.38 2.06 -3.87
C GLU A 84 -1.69 3.08 -2.96
N TYR A 85 -1.19 4.19 -3.50
CA TYR A 85 -0.59 5.25 -2.66
C TYR A 85 -1.60 5.91 -1.72
N VAL A 86 -2.84 6.10 -2.12
CA VAL A 86 -3.90 6.55 -1.20
C VAL A 86 -4.08 5.56 -0.04
N LYS A 87 -4.05 4.25 -0.30
CA LYS A 87 -4.15 3.24 0.78
C LYS A 87 -2.95 3.32 1.73
N VAL A 88 -1.75 3.64 1.23
CA VAL A 88 -0.59 3.95 2.08
C VAL A 88 -0.90 5.13 2.99
N LEU A 89 -1.42 6.24 2.46
CA LEU A 89 -1.73 7.44 3.26
C LEU A 89 -2.86 7.22 4.26
N ARG A 90 -3.81 6.33 3.98
CA ARG A 90 -4.84 5.90 4.95
C ARG A 90 -4.27 5.19 6.17
N ILE A 91 -3.13 4.51 6.01
CA ILE A 91 -2.42 3.84 7.11
C ILE A 91 -1.43 4.80 7.78
N ASN A 92 -0.63 5.51 6.97
CA ASN A 92 0.38 6.46 7.39
C ASN A 92 0.30 7.73 6.55
N PRO A 93 -0.41 8.78 7.03
CA PRO A 93 -0.60 10.03 6.29
C PRO A 93 0.71 10.78 5.97
N ASP A 94 1.77 10.52 6.73
CA ASP A 94 3.07 11.18 6.60
C ASP A 94 4.07 10.38 5.75
N ASN A 95 3.62 9.34 5.02
CA ASN A 95 4.51 8.54 4.17
C ASN A 95 5.05 9.39 3.00
N GLU A 96 6.26 9.94 3.19
CA GLU A 96 6.93 10.83 2.23
C GLU A 96 7.04 10.22 0.83
N LYS A 97 7.26 8.90 0.75
CA LYS A 97 7.40 8.23 -0.54
C LYS A 97 6.08 8.23 -1.30
N ALA A 98 4.98 7.82 -0.67
CA ALA A 98 3.65 7.84 -1.30
C ALA A 98 3.23 9.26 -1.69
N LEU A 99 3.45 10.25 -0.82
CA LEU A 99 3.21 11.66 -1.14
C LEU A 99 3.98 12.09 -2.40
N SER A 100 5.29 11.78 -2.47
CA SER A 100 6.13 12.17 -3.60
C SER A 100 5.73 11.51 -4.93
N GLU A 101 5.33 10.24 -4.91
CA GLU A 101 4.89 9.54 -6.13
C GLU A 101 3.51 10.05 -6.59
N ILE A 102 2.60 10.37 -5.67
CA ILE A 102 1.33 11.04 -6.00
C ILE A 102 1.61 12.38 -6.68
N GLU A 103 2.44 13.24 -6.08
CA GLU A 103 2.80 14.54 -6.66
C GLU A 103 3.43 14.40 -8.05
N GLN A 104 4.30 13.41 -8.24
CA GLN A 104 4.90 13.12 -9.55
C GLN A 104 3.83 12.78 -10.60
N ILE A 105 2.92 11.87 -10.28
CA ILE A 105 1.85 11.47 -11.19
C ILE A 105 0.91 12.65 -11.50
N LEU A 106 0.56 13.46 -10.49
CA LEU A 106 -0.26 14.66 -10.71
C LEU A 106 0.46 15.70 -11.58
N GLY A 107 1.77 15.86 -11.40
CA GLY A 107 2.62 16.66 -12.28
C GLY A 107 2.57 16.20 -13.74
N ILE A 108 2.55 14.89 -13.99
CA ILE A 108 2.37 14.32 -15.32
C ILE A 108 0.99 14.67 -15.89
N TYR A 109 -0.09 14.52 -15.11
CA TYR A 109 -1.44 14.88 -15.54
C TYR A 109 -1.56 16.36 -15.93
N ALA A 110 -0.94 17.26 -15.17
CA ALA A 110 -0.92 18.69 -15.47
C ALA A 110 -0.30 19.02 -16.85
N THR A 111 0.56 18.15 -17.40
CA THR A 111 1.10 18.32 -18.77
C THR A 111 0.10 17.94 -19.86
N PHE A 112 -0.90 17.13 -19.54
CA PHE A 112 -1.97 16.72 -20.44
C PHE A 112 -3.17 17.65 -20.22
N GLY A 113 -3.19 18.82 -20.84
CA GLY A 113 -4.10 19.94 -20.54
C GLY A 113 -5.63 19.71 -20.53
N ASN A 114 -6.14 18.48 -20.65
CA ASN A 114 -7.52 18.13 -20.34
C ASN A 114 -7.67 16.70 -19.76
N ARG A 115 -6.66 16.19 -19.04
CA ARG A 115 -6.70 14.87 -18.41
C ARG A 115 -6.48 15.00 -16.91
N ALA A 116 -7.35 14.35 -16.16
CA ALA A 116 -7.24 14.17 -14.72
C ALA A 116 -7.19 12.67 -14.38
N PRO A 117 -6.83 12.31 -13.13
CA PRO A 117 -7.11 11.01 -12.58
C PRO A 117 -8.58 10.60 -12.72
N ALA A 118 -8.89 9.33 -12.49
CA ALA A 118 -10.27 8.86 -12.43
C ALA A 118 -11.02 9.51 -11.25
N GLU A 119 -12.35 9.68 -11.37
CA GLU A 119 -13.16 10.43 -10.39
C GLU A 119 -13.06 9.86 -8.96
N ASP A 120 -12.96 8.53 -8.83
CA ASP A 120 -12.75 7.87 -7.54
C ASP A 120 -11.39 8.22 -6.93
N VAL A 121 -10.35 8.27 -7.76
CA VAL A 121 -9.00 8.66 -7.34
C VAL A 121 -8.96 10.14 -6.96
N VAL A 122 -9.68 10.99 -7.69
CA VAL A 122 -9.79 12.42 -7.37
C VAL A 122 -10.40 12.62 -5.98
N ALA A 123 -11.53 11.99 -5.70
CA ALA A 123 -12.20 12.11 -4.40
C ALA A 123 -11.29 11.65 -3.25
N ASP A 124 -10.58 10.53 -3.45
CA ASP A 124 -9.62 10.01 -2.48
C ASP A 124 -8.43 10.96 -2.26
N LEU A 125 -7.90 11.59 -3.31
CA LEU A 125 -6.78 12.52 -3.22
C LEU A 125 -7.16 13.85 -2.53
N GLU A 126 -8.38 14.34 -2.77
CA GLU A 126 -8.92 15.53 -2.10
C GLU A 126 -9.03 15.34 -0.59
N GLU A 127 -9.31 14.12 -0.10
CA GLU A 127 -9.32 13.78 1.33
C GLU A 127 -7.96 14.08 2.01
N PHE A 128 -6.86 13.91 1.27
CA PHE A 128 -5.49 14.16 1.73
C PHE A 128 -4.96 15.56 1.36
N GLY A 129 -5.82 16.42 0.81
CA GLY A 129 -5.48 17.82 0.51
C GLY A 129 -4.70 18.05 -0.79
N PHE A 130 -4.66 17.07 -1.69
CA PHE A 130 -4.07 17.26 -3.01
C PHE A 130 -4.97 18.12 -3.90
N THR A 131 -4.36 19.01 -4.69
CA THR A 131 -5.05 19.86 -5.67
C THR A 131 -4.84 19.32 -7.08
N LEU A 132 -5.90 19.30 -7.89
CA LEU A 132 -5.96 18.67 -9.21
C LEU A 132 -6.24 19.67 -10.33
#